data_AF-A0A4U6NML6-F1
#
_entry.id   AF-A0A4U6NML6-F1
#
_cell.length_a   1.000
_cell.length_b   1.000
_cell.length_c   1.000
_cell.angle_alpha   90.00
_cell.angle_beta   90.00
_cell.angle_gamma   90.00
#
_symmetry.space_group_name_H-M   'P 1'
#
loop_
_entity.id
_entity.type
_entity.pdbx_description
1 polymer ?
#
loop_
_entity_poly.entity_id
_entity_poly.type
_entity_poly.pdbx_seq_one_letter_code
_entity_poly.pdbx_strand_id
1 'polypeptide(L)'
;MMVVTITIWPGGDEAASFDIAQMKIENESRLADVSDYTARIVQCENRRLGVQGIDTRVQISSHPRRDGPWTLLKRILDRVDLPS
;
A
#
# COMPACT_ATOMS: atom_id res chain seq x y z
N MET A 1 -9.13 2.15 9.22
CA MET A 1 -7.73 2.14 8.76
C MET A 1 -7.44 0.78 8.16
N MET A 2 -6.89 0.73 6.96
CA MET A 2 -6.47 -0.51 6.29
C MET A 2 -4.94 -0.49 6.16
N VAL A 3 -4.29 -1.62 6.42
CA VAL A 3 -2.83 -1.77 6.31
C VAL A 3 -2.55 -2.99 5.45
N VAL A 4 -1.72 -2.82 4.43
CA VAL A 4 -1.15 -3.92 3.63
C VAL A 4 0.34 -3.97 3.91
N THR A 5 0.81 -5.13 4.33
CA THR A 5 2.24 -5.39 4.56
C THR A 5 2.70 -6.46 3.58
N ILE A 6 3.85 -6.25 2.95
CA ILE A 6 4.50 -7.23 2.11
C ILE A 6 5.69 -7.79 2.89
N THR A 7 5.60 -9.08 3.22
CA THR A 7 6.60 -9.78 4.03
C THR A 7 7.16 -10.94 3.21
N ILE A 8 8.49 -11.09 3.21
CA ILE A 8 9.16 -12.26 2.63
C ILE A 8 9.43 -13.28 3.74
N TRP A 9 9.13 -14.55 3.46
CA TRP A 9 9.44 -15.69 4.34
C TRP A 9 10.47 -16.58 3.62
N PRO A 10 11.77 -16.40 3.88
CA PRO A 10 12.82 -17.17 3.22
C PRO A 10 12.61 -18.68 3.44
N GLY A 11 12.42 -19.44 2.36
CA GLY A 11 12.15 -20.88 2.46
C GLY A 11 10.87 -21.25 3.21
N GLY A 12 9.95 -20.29 3.42
CA GLY A 12 8.75 -20.47 4.24
C GLY A 12 8.99 -20.40 5.74
N ASP A 13 10.19 -20.02 6.20
CA ASP A 13 10.50 -19.86 7.63
C ASP A 13 10.01 -18.49 8.15
N GLU A 14 9.01 -18.53 9.04
CA GLU A 14 8.46 -17.34 9.70
C GLU A 14 9.50 -16.65 10.59
N ALA A 15 10.40 -17.39 11.23
CA ALA A 15 11.42 -16.83 12.11
C ALA A 15 12.47 -15.99 11.34
N ALA A 16 12.64 -16.30 10.05
CA ALA A 16 13.50 -15.55 9.14
C ALA A 16 12.75 -14.47 8.36
N SER A 17 11.47 -14.25 8.64
CA SER A 17 10.65 -13.31 7.87
C SER A 17 11.05 -11.85 8.09
N PHE A 18 10.87 -11.02 7.05
CA PHE A 18 11.09 -9.58 7.13
C PHE A 18 10.17 -8.82 6.17
N ASP A 19 9.74 -7.64 6.62
CA ASP A 19 8.90 -6.75 5.84
C ASP A 19 9.73 -5.98 4.81
N ILE A 20 9.24 -5.93 3.57
CA ILE A 20 9.89 -5.21 2.47
C ILE A 20 9.09 -3.99 1.98
N ALA A 21 7.81 -3.91 2.32
CA ALA A 21 6.97 -2.76 2.00
C ALA A 21 5.73 -2.71 2.89
N GLN A 22 5.16 -1.52 3.01
CA GLN A 22 3.91 -1.29 3.71
C GLN A 22 3.09 -0.19 3.04
N MET A 23 1.78 -0.39 2.96
CA MET A 23 0.81 0.63 2.58
C MET A 23 -0.17 0.84 3.73
N LYS A 24 -0.23 2.07 4.26
CA LYS A 24 -1.21 2.50 5.26
C LYS A 24 -2.25 3.37 4.60
N ILE A 25 -3.52 2.96 4.71
CA ILE A 25 -4.64 3.61 4.05
C ILE A 25 -5.60 4.13 5.12
N GLU A 26 -5.70 5.45 5.16
CA GLU A 26 -6.53 6.19 6.08
C GLU A 26 -7.78 6.65 5.35
N ASN A 27 -8.93 6.49 6.00
CA ASN A 27 -10.20 6.95 5.48
C ASN A 27 -10.43 8.36 6.03
N GLU A 28 -10.61 9.33 5.16
CA GLU A 28 -10.77 10.74 5.55
C GLU A 28 -12.24 11.13 5.73
N SER A 29 -13.18 10.35 5.18
CA SER A 29 -14.60 10.63 5.22
C SER A 29 -15.35 9.81 6.29
N ARG A 30 -15.88 10.49 7.31
CA ARG A 30 -16.71 9.81 8.32
C ARG A 30 -18.06 9.39 7.70
N LEU A 31 -18.21 8.09 7.45
CA LEU A 31 -19.49 7.35 7.38
C LEU A 31 -20.33 7.46 6.09
N ALA A 32 -19.73 7.69 4.92
CA ALA A 32 -20.46 7.63 3.64
C ALA A 32 -20.13 6.35 2.84
N ASP A 33 -21.11 5.89 2.03
CA ASP A 33 -20.95 4.80 1.06
C ASP A 33 -19.82 5.06 0.04
N VAL A 34 -19.47 6.33 -0.12
CA VAL A 34 -18.33 6.82 -0.89
C VAL A 34 -17.38 7.51 0.07
N SER A 35 -16.07 7.30 -0.06
CA SER A 35 -15.10 7.96 0.81
C SER A 35 -13.82 8.34 0.09
N ASP A 36 -13.18 9.37 0.65
CA ASP A 36 -11.83 9.76 0.30
C ASP A 36 -10.84 9.02 1.20
N TYR A 37 -9.68 8.72 0.63
CA TYR A 37 -8.62 7.97 1.28
C TYR A 37 -7.26 8.60 1.00
N THR A 38 -6.40 8.61 2.01
CA THR A 38 -4.97 8.87 1.85
C THR A 38 -4.20 7.58 2.11
N ALA A 39 -3.32 7.23 1.17
CA ALA A 39 -2.45 6.07 1.27
C ALA A 39 -1.00 6.53 1.39
N ARG A 40 -0.32 6.15 2.47
CA ARG A 40 1.15 6.23 2.57
C ARG A 40 1.74 4.89 2.17
N ILE A 41 2.67 4.91 1.23
CA ILE A 41 3.30 3.72 0.66
C ILE A 41 4.79 3.82 0.93
N VAL A 42 5.33 2.80 1.58
CA VAL A 42 6.75 2.67 1.91
C VAL A 42 7.27 1.38 1.30
N GLN A 43 8.41 1.46 0.63
CA GLN A 43 9.18 0.31 0.14
C GLN A 43 10.61 0.41 0.66
N CYS A 44 11.14 -0.68 1.18
CA CYS A 44 12.53 -0.76 1.62
C CYS A 44 13.48 -0.79 0.41
N GLU A 45 14.57 -0.03 0.50
CA GLU A 45 15.67 -0.14 -0.47
C GLU A 45 16.32 -1.52 -0.39
N ASN A 46 16.60 -2.14 -1.53
CA ASN A 46 17.48 -3.30 -1.63
C ASN A 46 18.50 -3.10 -2.75
N ARG A 47 19.68 -2.58 -2.38
CA ARG A 47 20.78 -2.29 -3.31
C ARG A 47 21.27 -3.50 -4.07
N ARG A 48 21.26 -4.68 -3.45
CA ARG A 48 21.73 -5.91 -4.12
C ARG A 48 20.82 -6.32 -5.27
N LEU A 49 19.53 -5.99 -5.17
CA LEU A 49 18.52 -6.29 -6.18
C LEU A 49 18.17 -5.08 -7.07
N GLY A 50 18.84 -3.94 -6.88
CA GLY A 50 18.51 -2.70 -7.59
C GLY A 50 17.14 -2.11 -7.22
N VAL A 51 16.53 -2.54 -6.11
CA VAL A 51 15.22 -2.03 -5.67
C VAL A 51 15.43 -0.71 -4.94
N GLN A 52 14.82 0.36 -5.45
CA GLN A 52 14.85 1.67 -4.81
C GLN A 52 13.90 1.72 -3.62
N GLY A 53 14.28 2.48 -2.60
CA GLY A 53 13.38 2.82 -1.50
C GLY A 53 12.31 3.81 -1.98
N ILE A 54 11.10 3.68 -1.44
CA ILE A 54 9.97 4.58 -1.74
C ILE A 54 9.36 5.03 -0.41
N ASP A 55 9.00 6.30 -0.31
CA ASP A 55 8.07 6.82 0.71
C ASP A 55 7.21 7.89 0.05
N THR A 56 6.01 7.52 -0.36
CA THR A 56 5.11 8.39 -1.12
C THR A 56 3.71 8.38 -0.54
N ARG A 57 2.92 9.40 -0.92
CA ARG A 57 1.53 9.55 -0.52
C ARG A 57 0.66 9.72 -1.75
N VAL A 58 -0.47 9.01 -1.77
CA VAL A 58 -1.47 9.07 -2.81
C VAL A 58 -2.83 9.38 -2.19
N GLN A 59 -3.56 10.30 -2.81
CA GLN A 59 -4.94 10.59 -2.45
C GLN A 59 -5.90 9.93 -3.45
N ILE A 60 -6.90 9.23 -2.94
CA ILE A 60 -8.03 8.68 -3.69
C ILE A 60 -9.28 9.42 -3.27
N SER A 61 -9.89 10.12 -4.21
CA SER A 61 -11.20 10.72 -4.02
C SER A 61 -12.31 9.78 -4.48
N SER A 62 -13.44 9.89 -3.80
CA SER A 62 -14.72 9.29 -4.18
C SER A 62 -14.64 7.80 -4.50
N HIS A 63 -14.13 6.99 -3.56
CA HIS A 63 -14.13 5.54 -3.69
C HIS A 63 -15.41 4.92 -3.12
N PRO A 64 -16.22 4.22 -3.92
CA PRO A 64 -17.38 3.47 -3.42
C PRO A 64 -16.93 2.28 -2.57
N ARG A 65 -17.32 2.24 -1.29
CA ARG A 65 -16.91 1.19 -0.35
C ARG A 65 -17.39 -0.21 -0.77
N ARG A 66 -18.52 -0.28 -1.45
CA ARG A 66 -19.08 -1.54 -1.99
C ARG A 66 -18.19 -2.22 -3.03
N ASP A 67 -17.28 -1.47 -3.66
CA ASP A 67 -16.36 -2.01 -4.67
C ASP A 67 -15.21 -2.81 -4.03
N GLY A 68 -15.11 -2.76 -2.71
CA GLY A 68 -14.20 -3.58 -1.92
C GLY A 68 -12.77 -3.03 -1.80
N PRO A 69 -11.96 -3.66 -0.93
CA PRO A 69 -10.61 -3.19 -0.59
C PRO A 69 -9.59 -3.40 -1.72
N TRP A 70 -9.73 -4.47 -2.52
CA TRP A 70 -8.81 -4.75 -3.63
C TRP A 70 -8.95 -3.76 -4.78
N THR A 71 -10.18 -3.31 -5.05
CA THR A 71 -10.43 -2.23 -6.02
C THR A 71 -9.81 -0.90 -5.53
N LEU A 72 -9.90 -0.61 -4.22
CA LEU A 72 -9.23 0.55 -3.64
C LEU A 72 -7.71 0.44 -3.79
N LEU A 73 -7.12 -0.72 -3.47
CA LEU A 73 -5.68 -0.96 -3.63
C LEU A 73 -5.22 -0.77 -5.07
N LYS A 74 -5.96 -1.32 -6.04
CA LYS A 74 -5.68 -1.09 -7.46
C LYS A 74 -5.69 0.39 -7.83
N ARG A 75 -6.73 1.14 -7.44
CA ARG A 75 -6.81 2.58 -7.72
C ARG A 75 -5.67 3.38 -7.08
N ILE A 76 -5.21 2.96 -5.91
CA ILE A 76 -4.02 3.53 -5.28
C ILE A 76 -2.80 3.26 -6.15
N LEU A 77 -2.53 2.00 -6.49
CA LEU A 77 -1.37 1.58 -7.28
C LEU A 77 -1.34 2.23 -8.68
N ASP A 78 -2.49 2.40 -9.32
CA ASP A 78 -2.61 3.08 -10.63
C ASP A 78 -2.19 4.57 -10.57
N ARG A 79 -2.07 5.16 -9.37
CA ARG A 79 -1.65 6.56 -9.14
C ARG A 79 -0.26 6.69 -8.52
N VAL A 80 0.39 5.59 -8.18
CA VAL A 80 1.74 5.64 -7.64
C VAL A 80 2.71 5.82 -8.80
N ASP A 81 3.53 6.86 -8.72
CA ASP A 81 4.70 6.97 -9.59
C ASP A 81 5.81 6.08 -9.02
N LEU A 82 5.88 4.84 -9.49
CA LEU A 82 6.92 3.89 -9.10
C LEU A 82 8.14 4.07 -10.02
N PRO A 83 9.37 4.13 -9.48
CA PRO A 83 10.56 4.15 -10.31
C PRO A 83 10.63 2.89 -11.17
N SER A 84 10.79 3.09 -12.48
CA SER A 84 10.96 2.06 -13.51
C SER A 84 12.33 1.37 -13.43
#